data_AF-A0AAJ2AAU4-F1
#
_entry.id   AF-A0AAJ2AAU4-F1
#
_cell.length_a   1.000
_cell.length_b   1.000
_cell.length_c   1.000
_cell.angle_alpha   90.00
_cell.angle_beta   90.00
_cell.angle_gamma   90.00
#
_symmetry.space_group_name_H-M   'P 1'
#
loop_
_entity.id
_entity.type
_entity.pdbx_description
1 polymer ?
#
loop_
_entity_poly.entity_id
_entity_poly.type
_entity_poly.pdbx_seq_one_letter_code
_entity_poly.pdbx_strand_id
1 'polypeptide(L)'
;MAPVELEPVKHHALAKRNQEGYGHFKPTRQRYPAYSADVVPFRWLMREQLSRRAEELELDADLNREPQLKYESRWVHEAGNQAALPDGFAGHLKEEPLLTLFHANHVPFVEGTSRVLVGAGRIKKVGTLVKYERHRDGPADHPSARR
;
A
#
# COMPACT_ATOMS: atom_id res chain seq x y z
N MET A 1 -17.37 -1.80 6.16
CA MET A 1 -17.59 -1.19 4.82
C MET A 1 -18.97 -0.55 4.83
N ALA A 2 -19.10 0.67 4.32
CA ALA A 2 -20.35 1.42 4.39
C ALA A 2 -21.16 1.28 3.09
N PRO A 3 -22.50 1.42 3.13
CA PRO A 3 -23.35 1.47 1.94
C PRO A 3 -23.19 2.76 1.12
N VAL A 4 -22.28 3.64 1.53
CA VAL A 4 -22.00 4.93 0.91
C VAL A 4 -20.61 4.95 0.31
N GLU A 5 -20.47 5.74 -0.75
CA GLU A 5 -19.18 6.06 -1.35
C GLU A 5 -18.40 7.06 -0.49
N LEU A 6 -17.07 6.90 -0.45
CA LEU A 6 -16.17 7.82 0.24
C LEU A 6 -15.09 8.32 -0.72
N GLU A 7 -14.77 9.61 -0.64
CA GLU A 7 -13.69 10.23 -1.42
C GLU A 7 -12.70 11.02 -0.52
N PRO A 8 -12.00 10.34 0.40
CA PRO A 8 -11.00 11.00 1.23
C PRO A 8 -9.82 11.53 0.41
N VAL A 9 -9.22 12.60 0.92
CA VAL A 9 -7.95 13.13 0.41
C VAL A 9 -6.80 12.50 1.21
N LYS A 10 -5.92 11.77 0.53
CA LYS A 10 -4.73 11.15 1.12
C LYS A 10 -3.53 12.06 0.95
N HIS A 11 -2.67 12.07 1.97
CA HIS A 11 -1.40 12.80 1.97
C HIS A 11 -0.25 11.80 2.14
N HIS A 12 0.79 11.93 1.32
CA HIS A 12 1.96 11.08 1.43
C HIS A 12 2.64 11.27 2.81
N ALA A 13 2.85 10.17 3.53
CA ALA A 13 3.29 10.18 4.93
C ALA A 13 4.62 10.93 5.15
N LEU A 14 5.52 10.90 4.16
CA LEU A 14 6.82 11.54 4.22
C LEU A 14 6.88 12.92 3.56
N ALA A 15 5.84 13.38 2.85
CA ALA A 15 5.91 14.64 2.10
C ALA A 15 6.18 15.86 2.99
N LYS A 16 5.66 15.85 4.23
CA LYS A 16 5.94 16.91 5.21
C LYS A 16 7.26 16.74 5.95
N ARG A 17 7.71 15.49 6.15
CA ARG A 17 8.88 15.15 6.99
C ARG A 17 10.19 15.16 6.21
N ASN A 18 10.14 14.83 4.92
CA ASN A 18 11.28 14.85 4.01
C ASN A 18 10.82 15.53 2.70
N GLN A 19 10.87 16.86 2.70
CA GLN A 19 10.43 17.66 1.56
C GLN A 19 11.37 17.52 0.36
N GLU A 20 12.67 17.40 0.60
CA GLU A 20 13.69 17.18 -0.43
C GLU A 20 13.35 15.96 -1.28
N GLY A 21 13.04 14.85 -0.61
CA GLY A 21 12.71 13.59 -1.26
C GLY A 21 11.27 13.45 -1.72
N TYR A 22 10.31 13.75 -0.84
CA TYR A 22 8.89 13.40 -1.02
C TYR A 22 7.97 14.62 -1.17
N GLY A 23 8.51 15.85 -1.16
CA GLY A 23 7.72 17.08 -1.26
C GLY A 23 7.01 17.26 -2.61
N HIS A 24 7.41 16.49 -3.63
CA HIS A 24 6.79 16.50 -4.95
C HIS A 24 5.38 15.87 -4.99
N PHE A 25 5.01 15.08 -3.98
CA PHE A 25 3.68 14.48 -3.86
C PHE A 25 2.60 15.50 -3.49
N LYS A 26 1.46 15.41 -4.17
CA LYS A 26 0.27 16.21 -3.93
C LYS A 26 -0.75 15.44 -3.10
N PRO A 27 -1.63 16.15 -2.36
CA PRO A 27 -2.85 15.54 -1.85
C PRO A 27 -3.61 14.86 -2.99
N THR A 28 -3.96 13.59 -2.81
CA THR A 28 -4.58 12.77 -3.87
C THR A 28 -5.97 12.34 -3.41
N ARG A 29 -6.98 12.56 -4.26
CA ARG A 29 -8.33 12.06 -4.00
C ARG A 29 -8.36 10.57 -4.27
N GLN A 30 -8.85 9.78 -3.32
CA GLN A 30 -9.02 8.35 -3.48
C GLN A 30 -10.50 8.00 -3.37
N ARG A 31 -11.04 7.38 -4.42
CA ARG A 31 -12.45 6.99 -4.47
C ARG A 31 -12.64 5.56 -3.94
N TYR A 32 -13.55 5.41 -2.99
CA TYR A 32 -13.96 4.15 -2.40
C TYR A 32 -15.46 3.94 -2.65
N PRO A 33 -15.84 3.11 -3.63
CA PRO A 33 -17.24 2.77 -3.85
C PRO A 33 -17.92 2.23 -2.60
N ALA A 34 -19.26 2.29 -2.56
CA ALA A 34 -20.03 1.61 -1.53
C ALA A 34 -19.61 0.14 -1.40
N TYR A 35 -19.50 -0.34 -0.17
CA TYR A 35 -19.05 -1.69 0.16
C TYR A 35 -17.62 -2.04 -0.29
N SER A 36 -16.71 -1.06 -0.36
CA SER A 36 -15.28 -1.29 -0.62
C SER A 36 -14.40 -1.11 0.62
N ALA A 37 -13.16 -1.60 0.53
CA ALA A 37 -12.09 -1.42 1.51
C ALA A 37 -10.75 -1.20 0.77
N ASP A 38 -9.85 -0.40 1.33
CA ASP A 38 -8.45 -0.40 0.90
C ASP A 38 -7.71 -1.63 1.42
N VAL A 39 -6.71 -2.04 0.65
CA VAL A 39 -5.76 -3.07 1.06
C VAL A 39 -4.35 -2.51 0.90
N VAL A 40 -3.59 -2.55 1.99
CA VAL A 40 -2.17 -2.25 1.99
C VAL A 40 -1.44 -3.49 2.51
N PRO A 41 -0.66 -4.19 1.67
CA PRO A 41 0.06 -5.39 2.10
C PRO A 41 1.31 -5.00 2.91
N PHE A 42 1.09 -4.46 4.12
CA PHE A 42 2.15 -3.86 4.95
C PHE A 42 3.39 -4.74 5.10
N ARG A 43 3.22 -6.05 5.32
CA ARG A 43 4.34 -6.99 5.45
C ARG A 43 5.17 -7.06 4.17
N TRP A 44 4.54 -7.06 2.99
CA TRP A 44 5.28 -7.14 1.72
C TRP A 44 6.08 -5.87 1.45
N LEU A 45 5.58 -4.72 1.91
CA LEU A 45 6.24 -3.43 1.77
C LEU A 45 7.38 -3.21 2.79
N MET A 46 7.72 -4.21 3.61
CA MET A 46 8.89 -4.16 4.48
C MET A 46 10.14 -4.56 3.69
N ARG A 47 11.23 -3.78 3.79
CA ARG A 47 12.50 -4.01 3.07
C ARG A 47 13.06 -5.42 3.30
N GLU A 48 12.96 -5.92 4.52
CA GLU A 48 13.41 -7.28 4.87
C GLU A 48 12.65 -8.39 4.12
N GLN A 49 11.46 -8.09 3.57
CA GLN A 49 10.68 -9.03 2.79
C GLN A 49 10.92 -8.90 1.29
N LEU A 50 11.55 -7.82 0.82
CA LEU A 50 11.66 -7.46 -0.60
C LEU A 50 12.30 -8.57 -1.44
N SER A 51 13.55 -8.94 -1.15
CA SER A 51 14.28 -9.95 -1.93
C SER A 51 13.57 -11.30 -1.94
N ARG A 52 13.06 -11.74 -0.78
CA ARG A 52 12.34 -12.99 -0.66
C ARG A 52 11.05 -13.01 -1.49
N ARG A 53 10.26 -11.93 -1.46
CA ARG A 53 9.01 -11.83 -2.23
C ARG A 53 9.27 -11.70 -3.72
N ALA A 54 10.31 -10.96 -4.11
CA ALA A 54 10.71 -10.84 -5.49
C ALA A 54 11.07 -12.21 -6.10
N GLU A 55 11.84 -13.01 -5.37
CA GLU A 55 12.24 -14.36 -5.80
C GLU A 55 11.06 -15.35 -5.78
N GLU A 56 10.35 -15.47 -4.65
CA GLU A 56 9.24 -16.43 -4.47
C GLU A 56 8.12 -16.26 -5.50
N LEU A 57 7.93 -15.05 -6.01
CA LEU A 57 6.79 -14.68 -6.86
C LEU A 57 7.20 -14.09 -8.21
N GLU A 58 8.50 -14.14 -8.55
CA GLU A 58 9.07 -13.62 -9.79
C GLU A 58 8.66 -12.16 -10.09
N LEU A 59 8.67 -11.30 -9.06
CA LEU A 59 8.29 -9.89 -9.19
C LEU A 59 9.47 -9.06 -9.69
N ASP A 60 9.18 -8.04 -10.51
CA ASP A 60 10.15 -7.02 -10.91
C ASP A 60 10.43 -6.04 -9.75
N ALA A 61 11.05 -6.56 -8.70
CA ALA A 61 11.40 -5.84 -7.49
C ALA A 61 12.82 -6.22 -7.05
N ASP A 62 13.65 -5.24 -6.71
CA ASP A 62 15.06 -5.45 -6.39
C ASP A 62 15.52 -4.51 -5.28
N LEU A 63 16.18 -5.08 -4.27
CA LEU A 63 16.75 -4.36 -3.15
C LEU A 63 17.88 -3.42 -3.58
N ASN A 64 18.60 -3.73 -4.66
CA ASN A 64 19.68 -2.87 -5.16
C ASN A 64 19.16 -1.58 -5.80
N ARG A 65 17.87 -1.51 -6.17
CA ARG A 65 17.22 -0.28 -6.64
C ARG A 65 16.85 0.65 -5.49
N GLU A 66 16.78 0.13 -4.26
CA GLU A 66 16.40 0.94 -3.12
C GLU A 66 17.41 2.07 -2.87
N PRO A 67 16.93 3.28 -2.57
CA PRO A 67 17.79 4.42 -2.33
C PRO A 67 18.60 4.26 -1.04
N GLN A 68 19.75 4.94 -1.01
CA GLN A 68 20.43 5.23 0.25
C GLN A 68 19.75 6.43 0.92
N LEU A 69 19.12 6.16 2.05
CA LEU A 69 18.47 7.20 2.85
C LEU A 69 19.42 7.70 3.93
N LYS A 70 19.32 8.99 4.26
CA LYS A 70 20.03 9.62 5.40
C LYS A 70 19.50 9.16 6.78
N TYR A 71 18.59 8.18 6.80
CA TYR A 71 17.93 7.65 7.99
C TYR A 71 17.58 6.17 7.79
N GLU A 72 17.43 5.43 8.88
CA GLU A 72 16.95 4.05 8.80
C GLU A 72 15.46 4.00 8.46
N SER A 73 15.13 3.21 7.44
CA SER A 73 13.77 2.91 7.06
C SER A 73 13.57 1.41 7.00
N ARG A 74 12.43 0.93 7.50
CA ARG A 74 11.98 -0.45 7.29
C ARG A 74 11.11 -0.62 6.05
N TRP A 75 10.67 0.48 5.43
CA TRP A 75 9.80 0.49 4.25
C TRP A 75 10.61 0.49 2.96
N VAL A 76 10.12 -0.25 1.96
CA VAL A 76 10.56 -0.11 0.56
C VAL A 76 10.20 1.29 0.07
N HIS A 77 10.98 1.84 -0.84
CA HIS A 77 10.75 3.20 -1.31
C HIS A 77 10.76 3.34 -2.82
N GLU A 78 11.62 2.59 -3.51
CA GLU A 78 11.78 2.75 -4.95
C GLU A 78 10.46 2.48 -5.68
N ALA A 79 10.15 3.31 -6.68
CA ALA A 79 8.83 3.37 -7.32
C ALA A 79 8.44 2.06 -8.00
N GLY A 80 9.39 1.37 -8.65
CA GLY A 80 9.19 0.03 -9.21
C GLY A 80 8.86 -0.98 -8.13
N ASN A 81 9.64 -1.03 -7.05
CA ASN A 81 9.37 -1.89 -5.89
C ASN A 81 7.99 -1.61 -5.27
N GLN A 82 7.63 -0.33 -5.12
CA GLN A 82 6.35 0.14 -4.59
C GLN A 82 5.15 -0.11 -5.53
N ALA A 83 5.38 -0.42 -6.80
CA ALA A 83 4.35 -0.87 -7.74
C ALA A 83 4.26 -2.41 -7.78
N ALA A 84 5.40 -3.08 -7.99
CA ALA A 84 5.48 -4.51 -8.18
C ALA A 84 4.98 -5.32 -6.97
N LEU A 85 5.28 -4.88 -5.75
CA LEU A 85 4.84 -5.60 -4.54
C LEU A 85 3.32 -5.54 -4.31
N PRO A 86 2.65 -4.36 -4.34
CA PRO A 86 1.19 -4.30 -4.28
C PRO A 86 0.49 -4.98 -5.46
N ASP A 87 1.00 -4.81 -6.68
CA ASP A 87 0.40 -5.43 -7.87
C ASP A 87 0.51 -6.96 -7.80
N GLY A 88 1.68 -7.47 -7.41
CA GLY A 88 1.89 -8.90 -7.17
C GLY A 88 0.97 -9.44 -6.08
N PHE A 89 0.77 -8.70 -4.99
CA PHE A 89 -0.19 -9.07 -3.94
C PHE A 89 -1.62 -9.09 -4.49
N ALA A 90 -2.03 -8.07 -5.24
CA ALA A 90 -3.35 -7.95 -5.82
C ALA A 90 -3.65 -9.07 -6.83
N GLY A 91 -2.64 -9.58 -7.54
CA GLY A 91 -2.76 -10.74 -8.42
C GLY A 91 -3.22 -12.03 -7.73
N HIS A 92 -3.09 -12.12 -6.40
CA HIS A 92 -3.61 -13.24 -5.60
C HIS A 92 -5.08 -13.05 -5.18
N LEU A 93 -5.64 -11.85 -5.34
CA LEU A 93 -7.03 -11.57 -5.07
C LEU A 93 -7.87 -12.03 -6.27
N LYS A 94 -8.74 -13.02 -6.05
CA LYS A 94 -9.68 -13.49 -7.07
C LYS A 94 -11.07 -12.93 -6.77
N GLU A 95 -11.67 -12.31 -7.78
CA GLU A 95 -13.11 -12.13 -7.83
C GLU A 95 -13.75 -13.52 -7.78
N GLU A 96 -14.76 -13.72 -6.91
CA GLU A 96 -15.45 -14.98 -6.52
C GLU A 96 -14.88 -16.33 -7.05
N PRO A 97 -14.63 -17.34 -6.17
CA PRO A 97 -15.44 -17.65 -4.99
C PRO A 97 -14.77 -17.42 -3.62
N LEU A 98 -13.69 -16.61 -3.55
CA LEU A 98 -12.94 -16.40 -2.29
C LEU A 98 -13.79 -15.74 -1.19
N LEU A 99 -13.77 -16.33 0.00
CA LEU A 99 -14.29 -15.75 1.24
C LEU A 99 -13.23 -14.81 1.84
N THR A 100 -13.60 -13.55 2.05
CA THR A 100 -12.78 -12.56 2.75
C THR A 100 -13.30 -12.36 4.17
N LEU A 101 -12.38 -12.42 5.14
CA LEU A 101 -12.66 -12.15 6.55
C LEU A 101 -11.99 -10.83 6.95
N PHE A 102 -12.72 -9.97 7.63
CA PHE A 102 -12.22 -8.70 8.15
C PHE A 102 -12.10 -8.80 9.66
N HIS A 103 -10.94 -8.42 10.20
CA HIS A 103 -10.71 -8.41 11.64
C HIS A 103 -10.26 -7.03 12.13
N ALA A 104 -10.61 -6.73 13.38
CA ALA A 104 -10.11 -5.57 14.10
C ALA A 104 -9.08 -6.01 15.14
N ASN A 105 -7.98 -5.25 15.25
CA ASN A 105 -6.95 -5.51 16.26
C ASN A 105 -7.35 -4.99 17.64
N HIS A 106 -8.18 -3.93 17.69
CA HIS A 106 -8.69 -3.33 18.91
C HIS A 106 -10.17 -2.99 18.71
N VAL A 107 -11.02 -3.48 19.61
CA VAL A 107 -12.46 -3.21 19.61
C VAL A 107 -12.80 -2.57 20.95
N PRO A 108 -13.50 -1.41 20.99
CA PRO A 108 -13.95 -0.82 22.24
C PRO A 108 -14.74 -1.83 23.07
N PHE A 109 -14.53 -1.83 24.39
CA PHE A 109 -15.26 -2.68 25.36
C PHE A 109 -15.07 -4.19 25.21
N VAL A 110 -14.08 -4.63 24.43
CA VAL A 110 -13.64 -6.04 24.38
C VAL A 110 -12.30 -6.13 25.10
N GLU A 111 -12.30 -6.77 26.26
CA GLU A 111 -11.08 -7.05 27.04
C GLU A 111 -10.44 -8.37 26.55
N GLY A 112 -9.22 -8.29 26.02
CA GLY A 112 -8.49 -9.45 25.51
C GLY A 112 -7.45 -9.10 24.44
N THR A 113 -6.52 -10.01 24.16
CA THR A 113 -5.47 -9.85 23.12
C THR A 113 -5.88 -10.44 21.76
N SER A 114 -7.11 -10.94 21.63
CA SER A 114 -7.57 -11.62 20.43
C SER A 114 -8.07 -10.63 19.37
N ARG A 115 -7.68 -10.89 18.11
CA ARG A 115 -8.24 -10.24 16.93
C ARG A 115 -9.71 -10.64 16.79
N VAL A 116 -10.59 -9.66 16.61
CA VAL A 116 -12.04 -9.90 16.51
C VAL A 116 -12.47 -9.87 15.05
N LEU A 117 -13.19 -10.89 14.59
CA LEU A 117 -13.84 -10.85 13.27
C LEU A 117 -15.00 -9.85 13.30
N VAL A 118 -14.95 -8.85 12.41
CA VAL A 118 -15.93 -7.76 12.32
C VAL A 118 -16.74 -7.80 11.02
N GLY A 119 -16.42 -8.74 10.12
CA GLY A 119 -17.17 -8.92 8.89
C GLY A 119 -16.64 -10.06 8.04
N ALA A 120 -17.49 -10.51 7.12
CA ALA A 120 -17.14 -11.47 6.10
C ALA A 120 -17.83 -11.06 4.79
N GLY A 121 -17.23 -11.42 3.66
CA GLY A 121 -17.79 -11.10 2.35
C GLY A 121 -17.10 -11.86 1.23
N ARG A 122 -17.53 -11.60 0.00
CA ARG A 122 -16.89 -12.10 -1.22
C ARG A 122 -16.37 -10.92 -2.03
N ILE A 123 -15.22 -11.12 -2.69
CA ILE A 123 -14.65 -10.11 -3.58
C ILE A 123 -15.45 -10.14 -4.88
N LYS A 124 -16.18 -9.05 -5.14
CA LYS A 124 -16.88 -8.85 -6.42
C LYS A 124 -16.02 -8.16 -7.48
N LYS A 125 -15.07 -7.35 -7.03
CA LYS A 125 -14.18 -6.58 -7.89
C LYS A 125 -12.87 -6.27 -7.19
N VAL A 126 -11.75 -6.38 -7.91
CA VAL A 126 -10.45 -5.87 -7.46
C VAL A 126 -10.19 -4.51 -8.12
N GLY A 127 -9.82 -3.51 -7.31
CA GLY A 127 -9.49 -2.18 -7.81
C GLY A 127 -8.07 -2.11 -8.39
N THR A 128 -7.77 -1.04 -9.13
CA THR A 128 -6.42 -0.76 -9.62
C THR A 128 -5.60 0.01 -8.59
N LEU A 129 -4.28 -0.15 -8.59
CA LEU A 129 -3.37 0.67 -7.80
C LEU A 129 -3.52 2.15 -8.17
N VAL A 130 -3.73 3.00 -7.16
CA VAL A 130 -3.79 4.46 -7.34
C VAL A 130 -2.48 5.06 -6.85
N LYS A 131 -1.69 5.61 -7.78
CA LYS A 131 -0.47 6.36 -7.45
C LYS A 131 -0.84 7.74 -6.89
N TYR A 132 -0.02 8.24 -5.97
CA TYR A 132 -0.14 9.63 -5.53
C TYR A 132 0.08 10.59 -6.71
N GLU A 133 -0.77 11.60 -6.80
CA GLU A 133 -0.55 12.75 -7.67
C GLU A 133 0.77 13.45 -7.32
N ARG A 134 1.41 14.03 -8.32
CA ARG A 134 2.69 14.74 -8.16
C ARG A 134 2.74 15.98 -9.05
N HIS A 135 3.44 17.03 -8.63
CA HIS A 135 3.68 18.21 -9.48
C HIS A 135 4.91 18.09 -10.36
N ARG A 136 5.83 17.19 -9.99
CA ARG A 136 7.05 16.87 -10.73
C ARG A 136 7.48 15.44 -10.41
N ASP A 137 8.39 14.89 -11.18
CA ASP A 137 9.04 13.63 -10.85
C ASP A 137 9.92 13.80 -9.59
N GLY A 138 10.20 12.69 -8.92
CA GLY A 138 11.13 12.69 -7.80
C GLY A 138 12.55 13.12 -8.22
N PRO A 139 13.39 13.54 -7.27
CA PRO A 139 14.82 13.72 -7.54
C PRO A 139 15.41 12.44 -8.18
N ALA A 140 16.35 12.57 -9.11
CA ALA A 140 16.85 11.46 -9.93
C ALA A 140 17.54 10.33 -9.13
N ASP A 141 18.04 10.68 -7.94
CA ASP A 141 18.68 9.84 -6.93
C ASP A 141 17.69 9.37 -5.83
N HIS A 142 16.40 9.69 -5.99
CA HIS A 142 15.37 9.47 -4.99
C HIS A 142 14.39 8.37 -5.43
N PRO A 143 13.79 7.63 -4.49
CA PRO A 143 12.90 6.51 -4.76
C PRO A 143 11.72 6.78 -5.69
N SER A 144 11.35 8.05 -5.89
CA SER A 144 10.25 8.49 -6.75
C SER A 144 10.69 9.00 -8.12
N ALA A 145 11.95 8.76 -8.50
CA ALA A 145 12.62 9.33 -9.67
C ALA A 145 12.03 8.97 -11.04
N ARG A 146 11.39 7.79 -11.19
CA ARG A 146 11.00 7.28 -12.53
C ARG A 146 9.55 6.77 -12.58
N ARG A 147 9.01 6.73 -13.79
CA ARG A 147 7.64 6.31 -14.15
C ARG A 147 7.51 4.79 -14.18
#